data_AF-A0A434LIR5-F1
#
_entry.id   AF-A0A434LIR5-F1
#
_cell.length_a   1.000
_cell.length_b   1.000
_cell.length_c   1.000
_cell.angle_alpha   90.00
_cell.angle_beta   90.00
_cell.angle_gamma   90.00
#
_symmetry.space_group_name_H-M   'P 1'
#
loop_
_entity.id
_entity.type
_entity.pdbx_description
1 polymer ?
#
loop_
_entity_poly.entity_id
_entity_poly.type
_entity_poly.pdbx_seq_one_letter_code
_entity_poly.pdbx_strand_id
1 'polypeptide(L)'
;MTRRDFSERDIHMALDSELPGDERVAYDAWLDANPELKARSARYVADRAALRAAFAGVLDEPVPARLQKIVFGEAPVKTAASRSRWWLAAAAAAAVAIGGVGGYVAGIDHLGLE
;
A
#
# COMPACT_ATOMS: atom_id res chain seq x y z
N MET A 1 11.29 37.02 -24.20
CA MET A 1 10.80 36.17 -23.09
C MET A 1 9.50 35.55 -23.54
N THR A 2 9.51 34.25 -23.83
CA THR A 2 8.32 33.48 -24.18
C THR A 2 7.41 33.45 -22.95
N ARG A 3 6.21 34.02 -23.06
CA ARG A 3 5.21 34.01 -22.00
C ARG A 3 4.81 32.54 -21.78
N ARG A 4 5.04 32.00 -20.58
CA ARG A 4 4.53 30.68 -20.19
C ARG A 4 3.01 30.76 -20.17
N ASP A 5 2.35 29.82 -20.83
CA ASP A 5 0.91 29.67 -20.74
C ASP A 5 0.57 28.98 -19.41
N PHE A 6 -0.24 29.67 -18.60
CA PHE A 6 -0.76 29.14 -17.35
C PHE A 6 -2.11 28.47 -17.58
N SER A 7 -2.39 27.48 -16.74
CA SER A 7 -3.56 26.62 -16.83
C SER A 7 -4.18 26.40 -15.45
N GLU A 8 -5.29 25.68 -15.42
CA GLU A 8 -5.92 25.23 -14.17
C GLU A 8 -4.99 24.39 -13.30
N ARG A 9 -4.06 23.64 -13.89
CA ARG A 9 -3.02 22.91 -13.15
C ARG A 9 -2.17 23.84 -12.29
N ASP A 10 -1.83 25.02 -12.82
CA ASP A 10 -1.00 25.99 -12.10
C ASP A 10 -1.78 26.62 -10.93
N ILE A 11 -3.12 26.67 -11.01
CA ILE A 11 -3.97 27.03 -9.87
C ILE A 11 -3.82 26.00 -8.74
N HIS A 12 -3.86 24.70 -9.05
CA HIS A 12 -3.64 23.66 -8.05
C HIS A 12 -2.21 23.68 -7.50
N MET A 13 -1.20 23.87 -8.34
CA MET A 13 0.18 24.04 -7.87
C MET A 13 0.33 25.25 -6.92
N ALA A 14 -0.29 26.39 -7.25
CA ALA A 14 -0.26 27.57 -6.38
C ALA A 14 -0.97 27.32 -5.05
N LEU A 15 -2.09 26.58 -5.06
CA LEU A 15 -2.79 26.16 -3.85
C LEU A 15 -1.92 25.25 -2.99
N ASP A 16 -1.27 24.27 -3.59
CA ASP A 16 -0.45 23.27 -2.90
C ASP A 16 0.94 23.80 -2.50
N SER A 17 1.23 25.07 -2.79
CA SER A 17 2.54 25.72 -2.56
C SER A 17 3.69 25.13 -3.40
N GLU A 18 3.34 24.48 -4.50
CA GLU A 18 4.26 23.84 -5.46
C GLU A 18 4.55 24.72 -6.69
N LEU A 19 3.97 25.93 -6.77
CA LEU A 19 4.28 26.88 -7.83
C LEU A 19 5.70 27.48 -7.61
N PRO A 20 6.61 27.38 -8.60
CA PRO A 20 7.93 28.00 -8.51
C PRO A 20 7.85 29.51 -8.22
N GLY A 21 8.73 30.00 -7.35
CA GLY A 21 8.69 31.38 -6.88
C GLY A 21 8.96 32.41 -7.99
N ASP A 22 9.76 32.06 -8.98
CA ASP A 22 10.05 32.85 -10.19
C ASP A 22 8.82 32.99 -11.10
N GLU A 23 7.90 32.05 -11.06
CA GLU A 23 6.66 32.06 -11.86
C GLU A 23 5.50 32.78 -11.18
N ARG A 24 5.59 33.03 -9.85
CA ARG A 24 4.50 33.61 -9.06
C ARG A 24 4.03 34.97 -9.58
N VAL A 25 4.96 35.86 -9.95
CA VAL A 25 4.62 37.19 -10.48
C VAL A 25 3.85 37.08 -11.81
N ALA A 26 4.26 36.16 -12.69
CA ALA A 26 3.61 35.97 -13.97
C ALA A 26 2.25 35.27 -13.82
N TYR A 27 2.12 34.34 -12.87
CA TYR A 27 0.87 33.69 -12.50
C TYR A 27 -0.15 34.66 -11.94
N ASP A 28 0.26 35.55 -11.02
CA ASP A 28 -0.64 36.56 -10.43
C ASP A 28 -1.16 37.52 -11.52
N ALA A 29 -0.28 37.97 -12.43
CA ALA A 29 -0.69 38.79 -13.58
C ALA A 29 -1.64 38.04 -14.52
N TRP A 30 -1.44 36.73 -14.72
CA TRP A 30 -2.34 35.89 -15.50
C TRP A 30 -3.71 35.72 -14.82
N LEU A 31 -3.77 35.51 -13.50
CA LEU A 31 -5.03 35.45 -12.77
C LEU A 31 -5.80 36.77 -12.85
N ASP A 32 -5.11 37.90 -12.71
CA ASP A 32 -5.74 39.22 -12.79
C ASP A 32 -6.30 39.53 -14.18
N ALA A 33 -5.66 39.01 -15.23
CA ALA A 33 -6.16 39.11 -16.60
C ALA A 33 -7.32 38.14 -16.91
N ASN A 34 -7.58 37.14 -16.06
CA ASN A 34 -8.58 36.08 -16.29
C ASN A 34 -9.58 35.97 -15.12
N PRO A 35 -10.64 36.81 -15.08
CA PRO A 35 -11.56 36.89 -13.94
C PRO A 35 -12.33 35.59 -13.67
N GLU A 36 -12.64 34.81 -14.70
CA GLU A 36 -13.31 33.51 -14.56
C GLU A 36 -12.42 32.48 -13.84
N LEU A 37 -11.13 32.43 -14.20
CA LEU A 37 -10.13 31.58 -13.54
C LEU A 37 -9.80 32.07 -12.13
N LYS A 38 -9.78 33.39 -11.90
CA LYS A 38 -9.65 33.97 -10.56
C LYS A 38 -10.81 33.57 -9.65
N ALA A 39 -12.04 33.61 -10.16
CA ALA A 39 -13.23 33.15 -9.43
C ALA A 39 -13.14 31.63 -9.15
N ARG A 40 -12.65 30.84 -10.10
CA ARG A 40 -12.43 29.40 -9.92
C ARG A 40 -11.38 29.10 -8.85
N SER A 41 -10.25 29.81 -8.86
CA SER A 41 -9.21 29.74 -7.82
C SER A 41 -9.79 30.02 -6.43
N ALA A 42 -10.62 31.07 -6.29
CA ALA A 42 -11.28 31.38 -5.03
C ALA A 42 -12.24 30.27 -4.55
N ARG A 43 -12.97 29.61 -5.46
CA ARG A 43 -13.80 28.44 -5.13
C ARG A 43 -12.96 27.29 -4.60
N TYR A 44 -11.84 26.98 -5.25
CA TYR A 44 -10.94 25.92 -4.79
C TYR A 44 -10.32 26.22 -3.42
N VAL A 45 -10.00 27.49 -3.12
CA VAL A 45 -9.58 27.89 -1.76
C VAL A 45 -10.67 27.58 -0.74
N ALA A 46 -11.93 27.92 -1.05
CA ALA A 46 -13.08 27.66 -0.17
C ALA A 46 -13.34 26.15 0.01
N ASP A 47 -13.30 25.37 -1.06
CA ASP A 47 -13.46 23.91 -1.01
C ASP A 47 -12.38 23.26 -0.15
N ARG A 48 -11.11 23.70 -0.29
CA ARG A 48 -10.01 23.21 0.55
C ARG A 48 -10.23 23.55 2.02
N ALA A 49 -10.73 24.75 2.32
CA ALA A 49 -11.05 25.15 3.69
C ALA A 49 -12.21 24.31 4.27
N ALA A 50 -13.25 24.07 3.48
CA ALA A 50 -14.39 23.23 3.87
C ALA A 50 -13.97 21.78 4.14
N LEU A 51 -13.13 21.18 3.29
CA LEU A 51 -12.58 19.84 3.50
C LEU A 51 -11.72 19.79 4.77
N ARG A 52 -10.83 20.77 4.97
CA ARG A 52 -10.03 20.83 6.21
C ARG A 52 -10.90 20.93 7.46
N ALA A 53 -11.95 21.74 7.42
CA ALA A 53 -12.89 21.86 8.53
C ALA A 53 -13.66 20.56 8.79
N ALA A 54 -14.15 19.90 7.74
CA ALA A 54 -14.90 18.65 7.84
C ALA A 54 -14.08 17.50 8.45
N PHE A 55 -12.77 17.46 8.18
CA PHE A 55 -11.86 16.44 8.68
C PHE A 55 -11.01 16.89 9.88
N ALA A 56 -11.24 18.09 10.43
CA ALA A 56 -10.44 18.61 11.54
C ALA A 56 -10.46 17.66 12.75
N GLY A 57 -11.64 17.11 13.09
CA GLY A 57 -11.79 16.20 14.23
C GLY A 57 -11.09 14.85 14.09
N VAL A 58 -10.76 14.42 12.86
CA VAL A 58 -10.00 13.18 12.63
C VAL A 58 -8.57 13.31 13.18
N LEU A 59 -8.01 14.52 13.23
CA LEU A 59 -6.68 14.76 13.80
C LEU A 59 -6.65 14.59 15.32
N ASP A 60 -7.81 14.69 15.98
CA ASP A 60 -7.95 14.54 17.43
C ASP A 60 -8.21 13.08 17.84
N GLU A 61 -8.45 12.18 16.88
CA GLU A 61 -8.66 10.77 17.17
C GLU A 61 -7.35 10.09 17.62
N PRO A 62 -7.41 9.20 18.62
CA PRO A 62 -6.23 8.47 19.05
C PRO A 62 -5.74 7.54 17.95
N VAL A 63 -4.43 7.51 17.72
CA VAL A 63 -3.81 6.61 16.74
C VAL A 63 -4.18 5.16 17.06
N PRO A 64 -4.75 4.39 16.12
CA PRO A 64 -5.13 3.00 16.35
C PRO A 64 -3.98 2.15 16.89
N ALA A 65 -4.24 1.32 17.92
CA ALA A 65 -3.22 0.51 18.59
C ALA A 65 -2.43 -0.41 17.63
N ARG A 66 -3.05 -0.88 16.54
CA ARG A 66 -2.37 -1.65 15.48
C ARG A 66 -1.24 -0.87 14.79
N LEU A 67 -1.42 0.44 14.59
CA LEU A 67 -0.42 1.31 13.99
C LEU A 67 0.65 1.68 15.01
N GLN A 68 0.27 1.89 16.28
CA GLN A 68 1.23 2.09 17.36
C GLN A 68 2.21 0.92 17.45
N LYS A 69 1.72 -0.33 17.40
CA LYS A 69 2.57 -1.54 17.41
C LYS A 69 3.54 -1.61 16.24
N ILE A 70 3.16 -1.14 15.05
CA ILE A 70 4.06 -1.11 13.88
C ILE A 70 5.16 -0.06 14.08
N VAL A 71 4.78 1.15 14.53
CA VAL A 71 5.73 2.26 14.75
C VAL A 71 6.71 1.96 15.87
N PHE A 72 6.24 1.36 16.97
CA PHE A 72 7.05 1.00 18.13
C PHE A 72 7.74 -0.37 18.00
N GLY A 73 7.63 -1.04 16.85
CA GLY A 73 8.32 -2.31 16.61
C GLY A 73 7.75 -3.53 17.36
N GLU A 74 6.61 -3.39 18.02
CA GLU A 74 5.81 -4.48 18.59
C GLU A 74 4.95 -5.19 17.53
N ALA A 75 5.40 -5.20 16.27
CA ALA A 75 4.86 -6.17 15.34
C ALA A 75 5.14 -7.55 15.97
N PRO A 76 4.12 -8.40 16.22
CA PRO A 76 4.42 -9.79 16.50
C PRO A 76 5.21 -10.24 15.28
N VAL A 77 6.51 -10.49 15.46
CA VAL A 77 7.27 -11.29 14.53
C VAL A 77 6.37 -12.47 14.33
N LYS A 78 5.77 -12.60 13.14
CA LYS A 78 5.20 -13.85 12.73
C LYS A 78 6.43 -14.74 12.65
N THR A 79 6.86 -15.25 13.78
CA THR A 79 7.35 -16.61 13.89
C THR A 79 6.14 -17.41 13.46
N ALA A 80 5.89 -17.44 12.15
CA ALA A 80 5.55 -18.67 11.49
C ALA A 80 6.64 -19.59 12.02
N ALA A 81 6.32 -20.28 13.12
CA ALA A 81 7.04 -21.44 13.53
C ALA A 81 6.97 -22.30 12.29
N SER A 82 8.02 -22.21 11.47
CA SER A 82 8.44 -23.25 10.58
C SER A 82 8.75 -24.40 11.54
N ARG A 83 7.69 -25.02 12.05
CA ARG A 83 7.74 -26.29 12.73
C ARG A 83 8.13 -27.19 11.59
N SER A 84 9.44 -27.34 11.48
CA SER A 84 10.15 -27.81 10.31
C SER A 84 9.37 -28.96 9.68
N ARG A 85 9.17 -28.93 8.36
CA ARG A 85 8.39 -29.96 7.65
C ARG A 85 9.13 -31.30 7.57
N TRP A 86 10.26 -31.45 8.28
CA TRP A 86 11.03 -32.70 8.37
C TRP A 86 10.17 -33.88 8.87
N TRP A 87 9.20 -33.65 9.74
CA TRP A 87 8.30 -34.70 10.21
C TRP A 87 7.38 -35.24 9.10
N LEU A 88 6.96 -34.39 8.16
CA LEU A 88 6.20 -34.82 6.96
C LEU A 88 7.07 -35.65 6.03
N ALA A 89 8.34 -35.30 5.87
CA ALA A 89 9.29 -36.09 5.09
C ALA A 89 9.56 -37.46 5.74
N ALA A 90 9.70 -37.51 7.07
CA ALA A 90 9.83 -38.76 7.82
C ALA A 90 8.59 -39.65 7.69
N ALA A 91 7.38 -39.07 7.76
CA ALA A 91 6.13 -39.81 7.59
C ALA A 91 5.99 -40.38 6.17
N ALA A 92 6.36 -39.62 5.14
CA ALA A 92 6.34 -40.09 3.75
C ALA A 92 7.34 -41.23 3.53
N ALA A 93 8.56 -41.13 4.06
CA ALA A 93 9.56 -42.19 3.98
C ALA A 93 9.09 -43.48 4.68
N ALA A 94 8.47 -43.36 5.85
CA ALA A 94 7.89 -44.51 6.56
C ALA A 94 6.76 -45.17 5.76
N ALA A 95 5.86 -44.39 5.16
CA ALA A 95 4.78 -44.93 4.32
C ALA A 95 5.32 -45.67 3.09
N VAL A 96 6.36 -45.14 2.44
CA VAL A 96 7.02 -45.80 1.30
C VAL A 96 7.76 -47.07 1.74
N ALA A 97 8.42 -47.06 2.89
CA ALA A 97 9.08 -48.26 3.41
C ALA A 97 8.07 -49.37 3.76
N ILE A 98 6.96 -49.01 4.41
CA ILE A 98 5.89 -49.95 4.77
C ILE A 98 5.21 -50.49 3.50
N GLY A 99 4.86 -49.62 2.55
CA GLY A 99 4.26 -50.02 1.28
C GLY A 99 5.21 -50.82 0.40
N GLY A 100 6.49 -50.48 0.37
CA GLY A 100 7.52 -51.17 -0.40
C GLY A 100 7.85 -52.55 0.15
N VAL A 101 8.06 -52.68 1.47
CA VAL A 101 8.34 -53.97 2.11
C VAL A 101 7.09 -54.85 2.13
N GLY A 102 5.92 -54.29 2.48
CA GLY A 102 4.66 -55.02 2.47
C GLY A 102 4.26 -55.49 1.06
N GLY A 103 4.46 -54.65 0.05
CA GLY A 103 4.22 -55.00 -1.35
C GLY A 103 5.20 -56.05 -1.88
N TYR A 104 6.49 -55.97 -1.50
CA TYR A 104 7.50 -56.95 -1.90
C TYR A 104 7.23 -58.34 -1.30
N VAL A 105 6.89 -58.42 0.00
CA VAL A 105 6.60 -59.69 0.69
C VAL A 105 5.30 -60.35 0.18
N ALA A 106 4.23 -59.57 -0.02
CA ALA A 106 3.01 -60.10 -0.63
C ALA A 106 3.19 -60.50 -2.10
N GLY A 107 4.10 -59.84 -2.82
CA GLY A 107 4.42 -60.14 -4.22
C GLY A 107 5.24 -61.42 -4.39
N ILE A 108 6.18 -61.72 -3.49
CA ILE A 108 6.95 -62.98 -3.52
C ILE A 108 6.11 -64.19 -3.11
N ASP A 109 5.11 -64.02 -2.22
CA ASP A 109 4.17 -65.10 -1.88
C ASP A 109 3.26 -65.49 -3.07
N HIS A 110 3.04 -64.61 -4.05
CA HIS A 110 2.21 -64.90 -5.21
C HIS A 110 2.96 -65.52 -6.40
N LEU A 111 4.30 -65.43 -6.44
CA LEU A 111 5.14 -65.98 -7.53
C LEU A 111 5.65 -67.41 -7.27
N GLY A 112 5.22 -68.05 -6.18
CA GLY A 112 5.74 -69.35 -5.72
C GLY A 112 4.75 -70.51 -5.69
N LEU A 113 3.62 -70.44 -6.41
CA LEU A 113 2.70 -71.58 -6.59
C LEU A 113 2.22 -71.69 -8.04
N GLU A 114 3.11 -72.19 -8.90
CA GLU A 114 2.72 -73.13 -9.97
C GLU A 114 3.45 -74.45 -9.76
#